data_AF-A0A7C5JG12-F1
#
_entry.id   AF-A0A7C5JG12-F1
#
_cell.length_a   1.000
_cell.length_b   1.000
_cell.length_c   1.000
_cell.angle_alpha   90.00
_cell.angle_beta   90.00
_cell.angle_gamma   90.00
#
_symmetry.space_group_name_H-M   'P 1'
#
loop_
_entity.id
_entity.type
_entity.pdbx_description
1 polymer ?
#
loop_
_entity_poly.entity_id
_entity_poly.type
_entity_poly.pdbx_seq_one_letter_code
_entity_poly.pdbx_strand_id
1 'polypeptide(L)' 'MEEVESFVVANKHLPEIPSAVEAVENGIDLGEMDAKLLQKIEELTLYLIEQNKEMKKMKEEIAALKAK' A
#
# COMPACT_ATOMS: atom_id res chain seq x y z
N MET A 1 6.24 -2.23 7.67
CA MET A 1 5.62 -3.00 6.59
C MET A 1 5.31 -4.44 7.00
N GLU A 2 6.19 -5.12 7.75
CA GLU A 2 5.99 -6.51 8.18
C GLU A 2 4.68 -6.78 8.96
N GLU A 3 4.25 -5.84 9.79
CA GLU A 3 2.99 -5.95 10.54
C GLU A 3 1.75 -5.88 9.65
N VAL A 4 1.75 -5.00 8.64
CA VAL A 4 0.65 -4.86 7.67
C VAL A 4 0.59 -6.07 6.76
N GLU A 5 1.75 -6.56 6.31
CA GLU A 5 1.84 -7.77 5.49
C GLU A 5 1.30 -8.99 6.24
N SER A 6 1.73 -9.18 7.49
CA SER A 6 1.25 -10.26 8.35
C SER A 6 -0.26 -10.20 8.55
N PHE A 7 -0.80 -9.00 8.76
CA PHE A 7 -2.24 -8.79 8.88
C PHE A 7 -2.99 -9.12 7.59
N VAL A 8 -2.52 -8.67 6.43
CA VAL A 8 -3.14 -8.95 5.13
C VAL A 8 -3.09 -10.45 4.81
N VAL A 9 -1.99 -11.13 5.13
CA VAL A 9 -1.86 -12.58 4.93
C VAL A 9 -2.89 -13.34 5.78
N ALA A 10 -3.05 -12.95 7.04
CA ALA A 10 -3.95 -13.60 7.98
C ALA A 10 -5.44 -13.28 7.71
N ASN A 11 -5.77 -12.01 7.42
CA ASN A 11 -7.14 -11.51 7.40
C ASN A 11 -7.67 -11.24 5.98
N LYS A 12 -6.82 -11.23 4.94
CA LYS A 12 -7.17 -10.95 3.53
C LYS A 12 -7.72 -9.56 3.24
N HIS A 13 -7.73 -8.67 4.22
CA HIS A 13 -8.06 -7.26 4.07
C HIS A 13 -7.07 -6.40 4.86
N LEU A 14 -7.14 -5.08 4.68
CA LEU A 14 -6.30 -4.14 5.42
C LEU A 14 -6.84 -3.92 6.84
N PRO A 15 -5.99 -3.57 7.83
CA PRO A 15 -6.39 -3.37 9.23
C PRO A 15 -7.52 -2.35 9.48
N GLU A 16 -7.81 -1.46 8.52
CA GLU A 16 -8.79 -0.37 8.64
C GLU A 16 -10.00 -0.53 7.71
N ILE A 17 -10.02 -1.60 6.91
CA ILE A 17 -11.09 -1.91 5.97
C ILE A 17 -11.81 -3.15 6.51
N PRO A 18 -13.14 -3.09 6.73
CA PRO A 18 -13.89 -4.25 7.18
C PRO A 18 -13.79 -5.38 6.16
N SER A 19 -13.87 -6.61 6.63
CA SER A 19 -14.01 -7.76 5.75
C SER A 19 -15.32 -7.67 4.95
N ALA A 20 -15.39 -8.39 3.82
CA ALA A 20 -16.62 -8.44 3.04
C ALA A 20 -17.81 -8.99 3.84
N VAL A 21 -17.56 -9.89 4.80
CA VAL A 21 -18.60 -10.44 5.69
C VAL A 21 -19.10 -9.36 6.65
N GLU A 22 -18.21 -8.64 7.32
CA GLU A 22 -18.58 -7.57 8.24
C GLU A 22 -19.31 -6.41 7.54
N ALA A 23 -18.92 -6.10 6.29
CA ALA A 23 -19.59 -5.08 5.49
C ALA A 23 -21.02 -5.46 5.11
N VAL A 24 -21.29 -6.77 4.90
CA VAL A 24 -22.64 -7.28 4.60
C VAL A 24 -23.49 -7.36 5.87
N GLU A 25 -22.92 -7.82 6.98
CA GLU A 25 -23.66 -8.01 8.24
C GLU A 25 -24.00 -6.68 8.93
N ASN A 26 -23.07 -5.72 8.97
CA ASN A 26 -23.26 -4.47 9.71
C ASN A 26 -23.71 -3.30 8.81
N GLY A 27 -23.75 -3.52 7.49
CA GLY A 27 -23.81 -2.44 6.52
C GLY A 27 -22.53 -1.61 6.50
N ILE A 28 -22.34 -0.83 5.44
CA ILE A 28 -21.20 0.09 5.34
C ILE A 28 -21.65 1.44 4.84
N ASP A 29 -21.10 2.50 5.42
CA ASP A 29 -21.19 3.84 4.84
C ASP A 29 -20.26 3.89 3.62
N LEU A 30 -20.86 3.95 2.43
CA LEU A 30 -20.12 4.00 1.16
C LEU A 30 -19.22 5.25 1.07
N GLY A 31 -19.65 6.37 1.64
CA GLY A 31 -18.86 7.61 1.65
C GLY A 31 -17.63 7.49 2.55
N GLU A 32 -17.76 6.85 3.72
CA GLU A 32 -16.62 6.57 4.60
C GLU A 32 -15.64 5.58 3.93
N MET A 33 -16.15 4.54 3.27
CA MET A 33 -15.33 3.56 2.56
C MET A 33 -14.55 4.19 1.40
N ASP A 34 -15.22 5.03 0.59
CA ASP A 34 -14.59 5.74 -0.52
C ASP A 34 -13.52 6.72 -0.02
N ALA A 35 -13.77 7.43 1.08
CA ALA A 35 -12.77 8.30 1.70
C ALA A 35 -11.53 7.53 2.18
N LYS A 36 -11.73 6.37 2.84
CA LYS A 36 -10.62 5.48 3.25
C LYS A 36 -9.85 4.94 2.04
N LEU A 37 -10.55 4.57 0.97
CA LEU A 37 -9.91 4.11 -0.26
C LEU A 37 -9.05 5.20 -0.88
N LEU A 38 -9.55 6.44 -0.97
CA LEU A 38 -8.79 7.58 -1.48
C LEU A 38 -7.53 7.86 -0.65
N GLN A 39 -7.65 7.82 0.69
CA GLN A 39 -6.50 7.97 1.58
C GLN A 39 -5.42 6.90 1.32
N LYS A 40 -5.82 5.64 1.14
CA LYS A 40 -4.88 4.55 0.84
C LYS A 40 -4.26 4.67 -0.56
N ILE A 41 -5.00 5.16 -1.54
CA ILE A 41 -4.46 5.45 -2.87
C ILE A 41 -3.39 6.55 -2.80
N GLU A 42 -3.62 7.60 -2.01
CA GLU A 42 -2.62 8.66 -1.79
C GLU A 42 -1.36 8.11 -1.12
N GLU A 43 -1.53 7.32 -0.05
CA GLU A 43 -0.42 6.66 0.65
C GLU A 43 0.39 5.76 -0.29
N LEU A 44 -0.27 4.93 -1.08
CA LEU A 44 0.37 4.07 -2.09
C LEU A 44 1.10 4.89 -3.15
N THR A 45 0.52 6.01 -3.60
CA THR A 45 1.16 6.90 -4.57
C THR A 45 2.46 7.49 -4.02
N LEU A 46 2.47 7.91 -2.75
CA LEU A 46 3.67 8.40 -2.07
C LEU A 46 4.74 7.31 -1.96
N TYR A 47 4.36 6.07 -1.59
CA TYR A 47 5.31 4.96 -1.57
C TYR A 47 5.89 4.66 -2.96
N LEU A 48 5.08 4.68 -4.01
CA LEU A 48 5.56 4.46 -5.39
C LEU A 48 6.55 5.55 -5.84
N ILE A 49 6.30 6.80 -5.45
CA ILE A 49 7.23 7.91 -5.73
C ILE A 49 8.58 7.64 -5.04
N GLU A 50 8.57 7.24 -3.77
CA GLU A 50 9.79 6.97 -3.02
C GLU A 50 10.55 5.77 -3.58
N GLN A 51 9.86 4.65 -3.84
CA GLN A 51 10.46 3.48 -4.48
C GLN A 51 11.08 3.79 -5.84
N ASN A 52 10.46 4.68 -6.64
CA ASN A 52 11.03 5.11 -7.92
C ASN A 52 12.33 5.91 -7.74
N LYS A 53 12.41 6.78 -6.72
CA LYS A 53 13.66 7.50 -6.41
C LYS A 53 14.77 6.54 -5.99
N GLU A 54 14.48 5.61 -5.09
CA GLU A 54 15.44 4.59 -4.67
C GLU A 54 15.92 3.73 -5.85
N MET A 55 14.99 3.31 -6.71
CA MET A 55 15.33 2.52 -7.90
C MET A 55 16.21 3.30 -8.88
N LYS A 56 15.98 4.61 -9.07
CA LYS A 56 16.86 5.47 -9.89
C LYS A 56 18.26 5.53 -9.30
N LYS A 57 18.38 5.78 -8.00
CA LYS A 57 19.66 5.80 -7.29
C LYS A 57 20.42 4.48 -7.43
N MET A 58 19.74 3.34 -7.22
CA MET A 58 20.35 2.02 -7.40
C MET A 58 20.83 1.80 -8.84
N LYS A 59 20.06 2.23 -9.84
CA LYS A 59 20.44 2.13 -11.26
C LYS A 59 21.69 2.96 -11.58
N GLU A 60 21.79 4.17 -11.03
CA GLU A 60 22.97 5.04 -11.17
C GLU A 60 24.22 4.42 -10.54
N GLU A 61 24.10 3.88 -9.33
CA GLU A 61 25.20 3.18 -8.64
C GLU A 61 25.67 1.96 -9.44
N ILE A 62 24.75 1.15 -9.95
CA ILE A 62 25.07 -0.01 -10.80
C ILE A 62 25.76 0.43 -12.09
N ALA A 63 25.30 1.52 -12.73
CA ALA A 63 25.94 2.03 -13.94
C ALA A 63 27.37 2.50 -13.67
N ALA A 64 27.61 3.20 -12.56
CA ALA A 64 28.94 3.63 -12.15
C ALA A 64 29.89 2.46 -11.85
N LEU A 65 29.37 1.38 -11.23
CA LEU A 65 30.15 0.17 -10.97
C LEU A 65 30.52 -0.58 -12.26
N LYS A 66 29.62 -0.61 -13.25
CA LYS A 66 29.86 -1.27 -14.55
C LYS A 66 30.81 -0.49 -15.46
N ALA A 67 31.00 0.81 -15.21
CA ALA A 67 31.91 1.66 -15.98
C ALA A 67 33.37 1.61 -15.47
N LYS A 68 33.62 0.93 -14.34
CA LYS A 68 34.96 0.61 -13.84
C LYS A 68 35.44 -0.73 -14.40
#